data_AF-A0A2N3FAZ8-F1
#
_entry.id   AF-A0A2N3FAZ8-F1
#
_cell.length_a   1.000
_cell.length_b   1.000
_cell.length_c   1.000
_cell.angle_alpha   90.00
_cell.angle_beta   90.00
_cell.angle_gamma   90.00
#
_symmetry.space_group_name_H-M   'P 1'
#
loop_
_entity.id
_entity.type
_entity.pdbx_description
1 polymer ?
#
loop_
_entity_poly.entity_id
_entity_poly.type
_entity_poly.pdbx_seq_one_letter_code
_entity_poly.pdbx_strand_id
1 'polypeptide(L)'
;PREVRKRVGLTGQYASVDEELTGRENLVMIGELLNMRLGDARSRAVELLEWFDLTEAADRMAKTYSGGMRRRLDLAASLTGHPEIVFLDEPTTGLDPAKREDMWDVVRAIVDHGTSVLLTTQYLEEADALADDIVVINHGEVIAHDTAENLKRVVGSQTLKIRPTDLTHTDQVRAILAEVAADAARVDEPRRGEFSVPVNNDSVLTGVVHKLTAADIEVTELSLTLPSLDEVFFTLTGERNRSFADIETENEEASA
;
A
#
# COMPACT_ATOMS: atom_id res chain seq x y z
N PRO A 1 -25.58 -2.70 -17.11
CA PRO A 1 -25.63 -2.70 -15.62
C PRO A 1 -25.79 -4.09 -14.97
N ARG A 2 -26.77 -4.92 -15.36
CA ARG A 2 -26.99 -6.25 -14.76
C ARG A 2 -25.85 -7.22 -14.97
N GLU A 3 -25.27 -7.27 -16.17
CA GLU A 3 -24.13 -8.17 -16.46
C GLU A 3 -22.85 -7.77 -15.70
N VAL A 4 -22.60 -6.47 -15.53
CA VAL A 4 -21.47 -5.97 -14.71
C VAL A 4 -21.63 -6.42 -13.26
N ARG A 5 -22.84 -6.30 -12.67
CA ARG A 5 -23.11 -6.71 -11.28
C ARG A 5 -22.89 -8.20 -11.02
N LYS A 6 -22.94 -9.05 -12.04
CA LYS A 6 -22.66 -10.49 -11.89
C LYS A 6 -21.17 -10.80 -11.84
N ARG A 7 -20.33 -9.91 -12.35
CA ARG A 7 -18.87 -10.06 -12.43
C ARG A 7 -18.13 -9.34 -11.32
N VAL A 8 -18.87 -8.62 -10.47
CA VAL A 8 -18.32 -7.73 -9.45
C VAL A 8 -18.72 -8.23 -8.07
N GLY A 9 -17.71 -8.44 -7.21
CA GLY A 9 -17.88 -8.56 -5.77
C GLY A 9 -17.74 -7.18 -5.14
N LEU A 10 -18.58 -6.87 -4.16
CA LEU A 10 -18.47 -5.64 -3.38
C LEU A 10 -18.40 -6.01 -1.92
N THR A 11 -17.40 -5.49 -1.21
CA THR A 11 -17.32 -5.59 0.24
C THR A 11 -17.48 -4.19 0.80
N GLY A 12 -18.52 -3.96 1.59
CA GLY A 12 -18.75 -2.66 2.22
C GLY A 12 -18.01 -2.52 3.55
N GLN A 13 -18.22 -1.38 4.22
CA GLN A 13 -17.75 -1.15 5.59
C GLN A 13 -18.48 -2.01 6.64
N TYR A 14 -19.64 -2.60 6.28
CA TYR A 14 -20.42 -3.47 7.15
C TYR A 14 -20.49 -4.88 6.57
N ALA A 15 -20.27 -5.87 7.43
CA ALA A 15 -20.30 -7.26 7.03
C ALA A 15 -21.71 -7.66 6.55
N SER A 16 -21.76 -8.22 5.35
CA SER A 16 -22.98 -8.72 4.69
C SER A 16 -23.44 -10.08 5.22
N VAL A 17 -22.81 -10.55 6.31
CA VAL A 17 -23.03 -11.86 6.93
C VAL A 17 -24.11 -11.79 8.00
N ASP A 18 -24.97 -12.81 8.05
CA ASP A 18 -25.98 -12.98 9.08
C ASP A 18 -25.33 -13.58 10.34
N GLU A 19 -25.43 -12.87 11.46
CA GLU A 19 -24.80 -13.24 12.72
C GLU A 19 -25.47 -14.45 13.42
N GLU A 20 -26.72 -14.76 13.08
CA GLU A 20 -27.46 -15.90 13.61
C GLU A 20 -27.17 -17.21 12.87
N LEU A 21 -26.57 -17.12 11.67
CA LEU A 21 -26.12 -18.26 10.88
C LEU A 21 -24.67 -18.65 11.22
N THR A 22 -24.33 -19.91 10.98
CA THR A 22 -22.93 -20.36 10.98
C THR A 22 -22.16 -19.78 9.78
N GLY A 23 -20.83 -19.82 9.83
CA GLY A 23 -20.01 -19.39 8.68
C GLY A 23 -20.33 -20.18 7.41
N ARG A 24 -20.53 -21.50 7.55
CA ARG A 24 -20.94 -22.37 6.44
C ARG A 24 -22.31 -21.99 5.88
N GLU A 25 -23.31 -21.82 6.76
CA GLU A 25 -24.66 -21.47 6.34
C GLU A 25 -24.71 -20.11 5.64
N ASN A 26 -23.92 -19.13 6.09
CA ASN A 26 -23.78 -17.84 5.43
C ASN A 26 -23.33 -17.99 3.97
N LEU A 27 -22.24 -18.71 3.73
CA LEU A 27 -21.69 -18.88 2.39
C LEU A 27 -22.61 -19.71 1.48
N VAL A 28 -23.26 -20.76 2.03
CA VAL A 28 -24.25 -21.55 1.28
C VAL A 28 -25.45 -20.67 0.90
N MET A 29 -25.99 -19.91 1.84
CA MET A 29 -27.11 -18.99 1.61
C MET A 29 -26.77 -17.99 0.49
N ILE A 30 -25.58 -17.39 0.54
CA ILE A 30 -25.13 -16.44 -0.49
C ILE A 30 -25.00 -17.14 -1.85
N GLY A 31 -24.45 -18.35 -1.89
CA GLY A 31 -24.38 -19.16 -3.11
C GLY A 31 -25.77 -19.41 -3.71
N GLU A 32 -26.75 -19.77 -2.90
CA GLU A 32 -28.13 -19.97 -3.33
C GLU A 32 -28.78 -18.67 -3.84
N LEU A 33 -28.54 -17.53 -3.18
CA LEU A 33 -28.99 -16.21 -3.63
C LEU A 33 -28.37 -15.81 -4.98
N LEU A 34 -27.16 -16.30 -5.26
CA LEU A 34 -26.48 -16.15 -6.54
C LEU A 34 -26.91 -17.20 -7.59
N ASN A 35 -27.96 -17.99 -7.30
CA ASN A 35 -28.53 -19.05 -8.13
C ASN A 35 -27.61 -20.25 -8.36
N MET A 36 -26.69 -20.53 -7.44
CA MET A 36 -25.95 -21.80 -7.43
C MET A 36 -26.88 -22.94 -7.04
N ARG A 37 -26.63 -24.15 -7.56
CA ARG A 37 -27.27 -25.35 -7.02
C ARG A 37 -26.73 -25.59 -5.61
N LEU A 38 -27.56 -26.11 -4.71
CA LEU A 38 -27.19 -26.35 -3.31
C LEU A 38 -25.90 -27.19 -3.15
N GLY A 39 -25.67 -28.15 -4.04
CA GLY A 39 -24.43 -28.93 -4.05
C GLY A 39 -23.20 -28.07 -4.34
N ASP A 40 -23.28 -27.24 -5.39
CA ASP A 40 -22.21 -26.33 -5.81
C ASP A 40 -21.95 -25.27 -4.72
N ALA A 41 -23.01 -24.71 -4.12
CA ALA A 41 -22.90 -23.75 -3.01
C ALA A 41 -22.20 -24.35 -1.78
N ARG A 42 -22.47 -25.62 -1.44
CA ARG A 42 -21.81 -26.32 -0.34
C ARG A 42 -20.34 -26.59 -0.62
N SER A 43 -20.01 -27.06 -1.82
CA SER A 43 -18.62 -27.25 -2.25
C SER A 43 -17.85 -25.92 -2.19
N ARG A 44 -18.45 -24.86 -2.74
CA ARG A 44 -17.86 -23.52 -2.71
C ARG A 44 -17.68 -22.98 -1.30
N ALA A 45 -18.64 -23.19 -0.41
CA ALA A 45 -18.51 -22.78 0.99
C ALA A 45 -17.34 -23.48 1.67
N VAL A 46 -17.10 -24.77 1.40
CA VAL A 46 -15.94 -25.50 1.95
C VAL A 46 -14.63 -24.89 1.44
N GLU A 47 -14.50 -24.68 0.13
CA GLU A 47 -13.30 -24.05 -0.47
C GLU A 47 -13.00 -22.69 0.15
N LEU A 48 -14.02 -21.83 0.28
CA LEU A 48 -13.86 -20.50 0.84
C LEU A 48 -13.53 -20.52 2.34
N LEU A 49 -14.10 -21.45 3.12
CA LEU A 49 -13.76 -21.60 4.54
C LEU A 49 -12.33 -22.09 4.73
N GLU A 50 -11.82 -22.92 3.82
CA GLU A 50 -10.42 -23.34 3.80
C GLU A 50 -9.50 -22.18 3.44
N TRP A 51 -9.80 -21.49 2.34
CA TRP A 51 -9.01 -20.36 1.86
C TRP A 51 -8.88 -19.22 2.88
N PHE A 52 -9.93 -18.96 3.66
CA PHE A 52 -9.96 -17.89 4.65
C PHE A 52 -9.60 -18.33 6.08
N ASP A 53 -9.06 -19.55 6.26
CA ASP A 53 -8.70 -20.13 7.57
C ASP A 53 -9.87 -20.14 8.58
N LEU A 54 -11.07 -20.42 8.09
CA LEU A 54 -12.31 -20.48 8.89
C LEU A 54 -12.85 -21.89 9.09
N THR A 55 -12.18 -22.92 8.57
CA THR A 55 -12.62 -24.33 8.63
C THR A 55 -12.96 -24.80 10.05
N GLU A 56 -12.10 -24.54 11.03
CA GLU A 56 -12.33 -24.92 12.44
C GLU A 56 -13.52 -24.19 13.09
N ALA A 57 -13.90 -23.05 12.52
CA ALA A 57 -15.01 -22.23 13.01
C ALA A 57 -16.29 -22.40 12.19
N ALA A 58 -16.26 -23.19 11.12
CA ALA A 58 -17.28 -23.21 10.08
C ALA A 58 -18.71 -23.41 10.61
N ASP A 59 -18.86 -24.26 11.63
CA ASP A 59 -20.14 -24.67 12.20
C ASP A 59 -20.48 -23.91 13.51
N ARG A 60 -19.71 -22.87 13.85
CA ARG A 60 -20.04 -21.93 14.93
C ARG A 60 -20.82 -20.74 14.37
N MET A 61 -21.78 -20.22 15.15
CA MET A 61 -22.53 -19.02 14.79
C MET A 61 -21.60 -17.82 14.58
N ALA A 62 -21.84 -17.04 13.53
CA ALA A 62 -21.02 -15.89 13.17
C ALA A 62 -20.99 -14.80 14.26
N LYS A 63 -22.03 -14.68 15.11
CA LYS A 63 -21.97 -13.80 16.30
C LYS A 63 -20.87 -14.15 17.31
N THR A 64 -20.37 -15.38 17.28
CA THR A 64 -19.27 -15.84 18.16
C THR A 64 -17.88 -15.59 17.55
N TYR A 65 -17.81 -15.12 16.31
CA TYR A 65 -16.55 -14.87 15.62
C TYR A 65 -15.88 -13.61 16.16
N SER A 66 -14.55 -13.61 16.18
CA SER A 66 -13.80 -12.37 16.41
C SER A 66 -14.05 -11.37 15.27
N GLY A 67 -13.68 -10.09 15.47
CA GLY A 67 -13.81 -9.08 14.41
C GLY A 67 -13.08 -9.49 13.11
N GLY A 68 -11.85 -10.02 13.22
CA GLY A 68 -11.08 -10.50 12.07
C GLY A 68 -11.74 -11.69 11.38
N MET A 69 -12.26 -12.65 12.15
CA MET A 69 -12.99 -13.79 11.58
C MET A 69 -14.26 -13.37 10.84
N ARG A 70 -15.04 -12.42 11.38
CA ARG A 70 -16.22 -11.88 10.68
C ARG A 70 -15.84 -11.19 9.37
N ARG A 71 -14.73 -10.46 9.38
CA ARG A 71 -14.22 -9.79 8.18
C ARG A 71 -13.75 -10.78 7.12
N ARG A 72 -13.02 -11.84 7.51
CA ARG A 72 -12.66 -12.93 6.61
C ARG A 72 -13.89 -13.62 6.02
N LEU A 73 -14.93 -13.84 6.83
CA LEU A 73 -16.20 -14.41 6.36
C LEU A 73 -16.92 -13.49 5.36
N ASP A 74 -16.90 -12.18 5.60
CA ASP A 74 -17.49 -11.18 4.69
C ASP A 74 -16.76 -11.10 3.34
N LEU A 75 -15.43 -11.18 3.36
CA LEU A 75 -14.63 -11.26 2.13
C LEU A 75 -14.89 -12.57 1.39
N ALA A 76 -14.91 -13.71 2.10
CA ALA A 76 -15.29 -15.01 1.53
C ALA A 76 -16.68 -14.96 0.88
N ALA A 77 -17.65 -14.34 1.56
CA ALA A 77 -19.00 -14.11 1.06
C ALA A 77 -18.98 -13.37 -0.30
N SER A 78 -18.20 -12.30 -0.42
CA SER A 78 -18.07 -11.53 -1.68
C SER A 78 -17.47 -12.35 -2.84
N LEU A 79 -16.67 -13.37 -2.54
CA LEU A 79 -16.02 -14.25 -3.52
C LEU A 79 -16.81 -15.51 -3.87
N THR A 80 -17.95 -15.72 -3.19
CA THR A 80 -18.85 -16.85 -3.47
C THR A 80 -19.26 -16.87 -4.94
N GLY A 81 -19.53 -15.71 -5.53
CA GLY A 81 -19.92 -15.56 -6.92
C GLY A 81 -18.82 -15.74 -7.97
N HIS A 82 -17.57 -16.02 -7.58
CA HIS A 82 -16.41 -15.99 -8.48
C HIS A 82 -16.34 -14.69 -9.29
N PRO A 83 -16.34 -13.52 -8.63
CA PRO A 83 -16.27 -12.26 -9.35
C PRO A 83 -14.94 -12.14 -10.10
N GLU A 84 -14.98 -11.48 -11.27
CA GLU A 84 -13.76 -11.09 -12.00
C GLU A 84 -13.05 -9.94 -11.28
N ILE A 85 -13.83 -9.07 -10.61
CA ILE A 85 -13.33 -7.88 -9.89
C ILE A 85 -13.98 -7.76 -8.51
N VAL A 86 -13.19 -7.49 -7.48
CA VAL A 86 -13.68 -7.16 -6.13
C VAL A 86 -13.39 -5.70 -5.80
N PHE A 87 -14.39 -5.00 -5.27
CA PHE A 87 -14.27 -3.63 -4.78
C PHE A 87 -14.18 -3.63 -3.26
N LEU A 88 -13.10 -3.05 -2.74
CA LEU A 88 -12.82 -2.91 -1.32
C LEU A 88 -12.79 -1.43 -0.95
N ASP A 89 -13.81 -0.96 -0.25
CA ASP A 89 -13.85 0.44 0.21
C ASP A 89 -13.22 0.57 1.60
N GLU A 90 -12.04 1.18 1.67
CA GLU A 90 -11.30 1.45 2.91
C GLU A 90 -11.12 0.20 3.79
N PRO A 91 -10.53 -0.90 3.27
CA PRO A 91 -10.67 -2.22 3.85
C PRO A 91 -10.04 -2.37 5.25
N THR A 92 -9.06 -1.53 5.57
CA THR A 92 -8.31 -1.51 6.84
C THR A 92 -8.69 -0.37 7.79
N THR A 93 -9.65 0.49 7.42
CA THR A 93 -10.07 1.60 8.26
C THR A 93 -10.57 1.12 9.62
N GLY A 94 -10.03 1.70 10.69
CA GLY A 94 -10.39 1.36 12.08
C GLY A 94 -9.77 0.08 12.62
N LEU A 95 -8.89 -0.60 11.85
CA LEU A 95 -8.14 -1.74 12.33
C LEU A 95 -6.84 -1.32 13.03
N ASP A 96 -6.49 -2.05 14.09
CA ASP A 96 -5.16 -1.98 14.70
C ASP A 96 -4.09 -2.52 13.73
N PRO A 97 -2.80 -2.16 13.91
CA PRO A 97 -1.75 -2.49 12.95
C PRO A 97 -1.62 -3.99 12.63
N ALA A 98 -1.76 -4.87 13.62
CA ALA A 98 -1.65 -6.31 13.41
C ALA A 98 -2.77 -6.85 12.52
N LYS A 99 -3.99 -6.34 12.70
CA LYS A 99 -5.15 -6.71 11.87
C LYS A 99 -5.12 -6.13 10.46
N ARG A 100 -4.29 -5.11 10.19
CA ARG A 100 -4.08 -4.60 8.82
C ARG A 100 -3.26 -5.57 8.00
N GLU A 101 -2.17 -6.10 8.57
CA GLU A 101 -1.36 -7.09 7.86
C GLU A 101 -2.20 -8.34 7.53
N ASP A 102 -3.02 -8.80 8.49
CA ASP A 102 -3.97 -9.89 8.24
C ASP A 102 -4.94 -9.59 7.08
N MET A 103 -5.35 -8.32 6.93
CA MET A 103 -6.21 -7.89 5.82
C MET A 103 -5.45 -7.87 4.50
N TRP A 104 -4.22 -7.37 4.52
CA TRP A 104 -3.36 -7.28 3.35
C TRP A 104 -3.03 -8.66 2.79
N ASP A 105 -2.73 -9.63 3.65
CA ASP A 105 -2.51 -11.03 3.24
C ASP A 105 -3.75 -11.63 2.58
N VAL A 106 -4.94 -11.31 3.07
CA VAL A 106 -6.20 -11.73 2.45
C VAL A 106 -6.37 -11.08 1.08
N VAL A 107 -6.08 -9.79 0.92
CA VAL A 107 -6.17 -9.10 -0.39
C VAL A 107 -5.18 -9.71 -1.39
N ARG A 108 -3.93 -9.95 -0.98
CA ARG A 108 -2.91 -10.61 -1.80
C ARG A 108 -3.38 -11.99 -2.25
N ALA A 109 -3.93 -12.78 -1.33
CA ALA A 109 -4.46 -14.10 -1.66
C ALA A 109 -5.58 -14.04 -2.71
N ILE A 110 -6.49 -13.05 -2.65
CA ILE A 110 -7.54 -12.82 -3.65
C ILE A 110 -6.94 -12.58 -5.04
N VAL A 111 -5.91 -11.73 -5.12
CA VAL A 111 -5.20 -11.42 -6.37
C VAL A 111 -4.46 -12.65 -6.91
N ASP A 112 -3.78 -13.40 -6.05
CA ASP A 112 -3.05 -14.63 -6.41
C ASP A 112 -3.97 -15.70 -7.02
N HIS A 113 -5.25 -15.71 -6.65
CA HIS A 113 -6.27 -16.59 -7.22
C HIS A 113 -6.91 -16.05 -8.51
N GLY A 114 -6.35 -14.98 -9.08
CA GLY A 114 -6.72 -14.42 -10.39
C GLY A 114 -7.90 -13.44 -10.36
N THR A 115 -8.29 -12.95 -9.19
CA THR A 115 -9.35 -11.94 -9.05
C THR A 115 -8.73 -10.54 -9.00
N SER A 116 -9.16 -9.62 -9.84
CA SER A 116 -8.68 -8.23 -9.77
C SER A 116 -9.31 -7.51 -8.57
N VAL A 117 -8.53 -6.71 -7.85
CA VAL A 117 -9.02 -5.92 -6.71
C VAL A 117 -8.91 -4.44 -7.04
N LEU A 118 -10.02 -3.72 -6.89
CA LEU A 118 -10.01 -2.26 -6.81
C LEU A 118 -10.24 -1.87 -5.36
N LEU A 119 -9.24 -1.26 -4.73
CA LEU A 119 -9.35 -0.75 -3.36
C LEU A 119 -9.29 0.77 -3.34
N THR A 120 -10.05 1.38 -2.44
CA THR A 120 -9.92 2.79 -2.08
C THR A 120 -9.34 2.88 -0.69
N THR A 121 -8.36 3.76 -0.51
CA THR A 121 -7.71 3.96 0.77
C THR A 121 -7.20 5.39 0.91
N GLN A 122 -7.32 5.92 2.13
CA GLN A 122 -6.63 7.13 2.55
C GLN A 122 -5.24 6.83 3.15
N TYR A 123 -4.91 5.56 3.38
CA TYR A 123 -3.64 5.14 3.95
C TYR A 123 -2.66 4.81 2.83
N LEU A 124 -1.70 5.71 2.61
CA LEU A 124 -0.73 5.56 1.53
C LEU A 124 0.18 4.34 1.71
N GLU A 125 0.41 3.91 2.96
CA GLU A 125 1.08 2.64 3.27
C GLU A 125 0.35 1.41 2.67
N GLU A 126 -0.98 1.44 2.61
CA GLU A 126 -1.78 0.35 2.05
C GLU A 126 -1.70 0.32 0.52
N ALA A 127 -1.76 1.50 -0.11
CA ALA A 127 -1.56 1.60 -1.55
C ALA A 127 -0.16 1.12 -1.95
N ASP A 128 0.87 1.51 -1.20
CA ASP A 128 2.26 1.09 -1.43
C ASP A 128 2.45 -0.43 -1.27
N ALA A 129 1.74 -1.04 -0.32
CA ALA A 129 1.90 -2.46 0.02
C ALA A 129 1.07 -3.43 -0.85
N LEU A 130 -0.01 -2.97 -1.46
CA LEU A 130 -0.99 -3.81 -2.16
C LEU A 130 -1.19 -3.49 -3.63
N ALA A 131 -0.96 -2.26 -4.07
CA ALA A 131 -1.38 -1.83 -5.40
C ALA A 131 -0.28 -2.03 -6.45
N ASP A 132 -0.61 -2.74 -7.52
CA ASP A 132 0.21 -2.76 -8.74
C ASP A 132 0.17 -1.42 -9.48
N ASP A 133 -0.95 -0.69 -9.37
CA ASP A 133 -1.22 0.57 -10.06
C ASP A 133 -2.01 1.52 -9.14
N ILE A 134 -1.58 2.79 -9.06
CA ILE A 134 -2.11 3.77 -8.11
C ILE A 134 -2.66 4.98 -8.86
N VAL A 135 -3.92 5.30 -8.58
CA VAL A 135 -4.57 6.53 -9.04
C VAL A 135 -4.74 7.48 -7.86
N VAL A 136 -4.08 8.63 -7.92
CA VAL A 136 -4.19 9.67 -6.90
C VAL A 136 -5.31 10.63 -7.29
N ILE A 137 -6.32 10.76 -6.43
CA ILE A 137 -7.46 11.65 -6.64
C ILE A 137 -7.41 12.79 -5.63
N ASN A 138 -7.59 14.03 -6.10
CA ASN A 138 -7.75 15.19 -5.24
C ASN A 138 -8.87 16.10 -5.77
N HIS A 139 -9.77 16.56 -4.89
CA HIS A 139 -10.94 17.37 -5.26
C HIS A 139 -11.77 16.83 -6.45
N GLY A 140 -11.86 15.51 -6.60
CA GLY A 140 -12.64 14.87 -7.67
C GLY A 140 -11.93 14.75 -9.02
N GLU A 141 -10.65 15.13 -9.09
CA GLU A 141 -9.82 15.00 -10.29
C GLU A 141 -8.67 14.03 -10.05
N VAL A 142 -8.33 13.24 -11.09
CA VAL A 142 -7.13 12.41 -11.08
C VAL A 142 -5.93 13.35 -11.26
N ILE A 143 -5.05 13.37 -10.27
CA ILE A 143 -3.83 14.18 -10.30
C ILE A 143 -2.59 13.36 -10.67
N ALA A 144 -2.57 12.06 -10.42
CA ALA A 144 -1.51 11.17 -10.88
C ALA A 144 -2.01 9.75 -11.08
N HIS A 145 -1.35 9.00 -11.96
CA HIS A 145 -1.65 7.60 -12.24
C HIS A 145 -0.37 6.88 -12.67
N ASP A 146 0.18 6.06 -11.77
CA ASP A 146 1.34 5.21 -12.05
C ASP A 146 1.53 4.16 -10.94
N THR A 147 2.51 3.28 -11.08
CA THR A 147 3.01 2.40 -10.02
C THR A 147 3.57 3.21 -8.84
N ALA A 148 3.56 2.62 -7.64
CA ALA A 148 4.12 3.25 -6.44
C ALA A 148 5.57 3.70 -6.64
N GLU A 149 6.40 2.89 -7.29
CA GLU A 149 7.80 3.21 -7.53
C GLU A 149 7.97 4.42 -8.47
N ASN A 150 7.21 4.47 -9.57
CA ASN A 150 7.28 5.60 -10.49
C ASN A 150 6.74 6.89 -9.86
N LEU A 151 5.63 6.82 -9.11
CA LEU A 151 5.10 7.96 -8.37
C LEU A 151 6.15 8.54 -7.41
N LYS A 152 6.90 7.68 -6.72
CA LYS A 152 8.01 8.10 -5.85
C LYS A 152 9.17 8.72 -6.61
N ARG A 153 9.44 8.29 -7.85
CA ARG A 153 10.49 8.92 -8.69
C ARG A 153 10.09 10.29 -9.22
N VAL A 154 8.80 10.58 -9.42
CA VAL A 154 8.33 11.89 -9.94
C VAL A 154 8.72 13.05 -9.02
N VAL A 155 8.78 12.83 -7.71
CA VAL A 155 9.21 13.85 -6.72
C VAL A 155 10.72 14.09 -6.75
N GLY A 156 11.47 13.31 -7.53
CA GLY A 156 12.85 13.60 -7.96
C GLY A 156 13.94 13.52 -6.91
N SER A 157 13.60 13.42 -5.62
CA SER A 157 14.57 13.45 -4.53
C SER A 157 14.55 12.15 -3.73
N GLN A 158 15.61 11.36 -3.87
CA GLN A 158 15.87 10.25 -2.96
C GLN A 158 16.43 10.81 -1.66
N THR A 159 16.12 10.24 -0.51
CA THR A 159 16.70 10.65 0.76
C THR A 159 17.88 9.75 1.10
N LEU A 160 19.07 10.34 1.18
CA LEU A 160 20.26 9.69 1.71
C LEU A 160 20.29 9.85 3.22
N LYS A 161 20.40 8.74 3.96
CA LYS A 161 20.49 8.70 5.42
C LYS A 161 21.84 8.13 5.86
N ILE A 162 22.45 8.78 6.85
CA ILE A 162 23.75 8.39 7.42
C ILE A 162 23.68 8.44 8.94
N ARG A 163 24.18 7.39 9.58
CA ARG A 163 24.39 7.35 11.02
C ARG A 163 25.85 6.99 11.33
N PRO A 164 26.72 7.95 11.70
CA PRO A 164 28.08 7.63 12.12
C PRO A 164 28.08 6.77 13.39
N THR A 165 29.09 5.91 13.51
CA THR A 165 29.33 5.08 14.71
C THR A 165 29.73 5.94 15.90
N ASP A 166 30.58 6.94 15.66
CA ASP A 166 30.99 7.93 16.66
C ASP A 166 30.36 9.30 16.39
N LEU A 167 29.64 9.81 17.41
CA LEU A 167 28.95 11.10 17.38
C LEU A 167 29.90 12.31 17.43
N THR A 168 31.21 12.10 17.53
CA THR A 168 32.20 13.19 17.33
C THR A 168 32.35 13.61 15.87
N HIS A 169 31.99 12.73 14.91
CA HIS A 169 32.11 13.00 13.47
C HIS A 169 30.88 13.69 12.86
N THR A 170 29.91 14.13 13.67
CA THR A 170 28.64 14.71 13.21
C THR A 170 28.82 15.93 12.30
N ASP A 171 29.75 16.84 12.62
CA ASP A 171 30.02 18.02 11.81
C ASP A 171 30.63 17.66 10.45
N GLN A 172 31.50 16.64 10.40
CA GLN A 172 32.09 16.14 9.17
C GLN A 172 31.05 15.43 8.29
N VAL A 173 30.20 14.59 8.87
CA VAL A 173 29.09 13.94 8.17
C VAL A 173 28.13 14.98 7.58
N ARG A 174 27.79 16.02 8.37
CA ARG A 174 26.94 17.12 7.90
C ARG A 174 27.57 17.87 6.73
N ALA A 175 28.88 18.11 6.74
CA ALA A 175 29.59 18.73 5.62
C ALA A 175 29.56 17.85 4.36
N ILE A 176 29.84 16.54 4.50
CA ILE A 176 29.79 15.58 3.38
C ILE A 176 28.39 15.53 2.75
N LEU A 177 27.34 15.49 3.58
CA LEU A 177 25.95 15.48 3.13
C LEU A 177 25.54 16.79 2.45
N ALA A 178 26.00 17.94 2.96
CA ALA A 178 25.69 19.24 2.36
C ALA A 178 26.27 19.39 0.95
N GLU A 179 27.40 18.74 0.65
CA GLU A 179 28.01 18.76 -0.69
C GLU A 179 27.23 17.98 -1.75
N VAL A 180 26.40 17.04 -1.31
CA VAL A 180 25.64 16.15 -2.21
C VAL A 180 24.14 16.41 -2.17
N ALA A 181 23.71 17.37 -1.35
CA ALA A 181 22.32 17.77 -1.19
C ALA A 181 21.72 18.27 -2.51
N ALA A 182 20.56 17.74 -2.87
CA ALA A 182 19.71 18.28 -3.92
C ALA A 182 19.36 19.74 -3.61
N ASP A 183 19.48 20.63 -4.59
CA ASP A 183 19.07 22.05 -4.51
C ASP A 183 19.55 22.81 -3.27
N ALA A 184 20.74 22.47 -2.76
CA ALA A 184 21.30 23.01 -1.52
C ALA A 184 20.35 22.84 -0.31
N ALA A 185 19.58 21.75 -0.29
CA ALA A 185 18.71 21.40 0.80
C ALA A 185 19.48 21.30 2.12
N ARG A 186 18.79 21.67 3.20
CA ARG A 186 19.34 21.60 4.55
C ARG A 186 19.47 20.13 4.96
N VAL A 187 20.62 19.77 5.54
CA VAL A 187 20.81 18.46 6.18
C VAL A 187 19.96 18.41 7.45
N ASP A 188 18.99 17.51 7.45
CA ASP A 188 18.10 17.25 8.57
C ASP A 188 18.73 16.24 9.54
N GLU A 189 18.27 16.30 10.79
CA GLU A 189 18.67 15.37 11.85
C GLU A 189 17.39 14.82 12.52
N PRO A 190 16.69 13.86 11.87
CA PRO A 190 15.41 13.33 12.36
C PRO A 190 15.54 12.67 13.73
N ARG A 191 16.70 12.09 14.05
CA ARG A 191 17.06 11.60 15.38
C ARG A 191 18.48 12.01 15.69
N ARG A 192 18.80 12.10 16.99
CA ARG A 192 20.14 12.48 17.43
C ARG A 192 21.20 11.54 16.82
N GLY A 193 22.08 12.10 15.99
CA GLY A 193 23.13 11.36 15.29
C GLY A 193 22.69 10.62 14.02
N GLU A 194 21.46 10.78 13.56
CA GLU A 194 20.96 10.29 12.27
C GLU A 194 20.78 11.51 11.36
N PHE A 195 21.51 11.57 10.25
CA PHE A 195 21.47 12.69 9.31
C PHE A 195 20.82 12.28 8.00
N SER A 196 20.01 13.17 7.43
CA SER A 196 19.33 12.92 6.15
C SER A 196 19.36 14.13 5.24
N VAL A 197 19.46 13.89 3.92
CA VAL A 197 19.34 14.94 2.92
C VAL A 197 18.73 14.39 1.63
N PRO A 198 17.88 15.16 0.92
CA PRO A 198 17.46 14.78 -0.42
C PRO A 198 18.66 14.83 -1.38
N VAL A 199 18.69 13.91 -2.34
CA VAL A 199 19.72 13.78 -3.39
C VAL A 199 19.03 13.48 -4.72
N ASN A 200 19.61 13.97 -5.83
CA ASN A 200 18.99 13.90 -7.16
C ASN A 200 19.15 12.54 -7.84
N ASN A 201 20.12 11.72 -7.43
CA ASN A 201 20.36 10.40 -8.01
C ASN A 201 21.14 9.48 -7.06
N ASP A 202 21.17 8.21 -7.41
CA ASP A 202 21.81 7.11 -6.68
C ASP A 202 23.34 7.10 -6.79
N SER A 203 23.90 7.66 -7.85
CA SER A 203 25.36 7.75 -8.05
C SER A 203 26.08 8.49 -6.91
N VAL A 204 25.36 9.37 -6.21
CA VAL A 204 25.81 10.08 -5.01
C VAL A 204 26.33 9.13 -3.93
N LEU A 205 25.71 7.96 -3.77
CA LEU A 205 26.04 7.01 -2.72
C LEU A 205 27.52 6.59 -2.79
N THR A 206 28.02 6.33 -4.00
CA THR A 206 29.42 5.89 -4.21
C THR A 206 30.40 7.01 -3.82
N GLY A 207 30.09 8.26 -4.18
CA GLY A 207 30.91 9.42 -3.81
C GLY A 207 30.93 9.66 -2.30
N VAL A 208 29.80 9.48 -1.62
CA VAL A 208 29.68 9.61 -0.16
C VAL A 208 30.47 8.51 0.55
N VAL A 209 30.35 7.25 0.12
CA VAL A 209 31.15 6.14 0.68
C VAL A 209 32.64 6.45 0.60
N HIS A 210 33.10 6.93 -0.56
CA HIS A 210 34.51 7.27 -0.73
C HIS A 210 34.98 8.38 0.22
N LYS A 211 34.16 9.43 0.42
CA LYS A 211 34.46 10.53 1.35
C LYS A 211 34.47 10.06 2.81
N LEU A 212 33.52 9.21 3.21
CA LEU A 212 33.48 8.64 4.56
C LEU A 212 34.75 7.81 4.84
N THR A 213 35.16 6.95 3.90
CA THR A 213 36.39 6.16 4.04
C THR A 213 37.65 7.04 4.07
N ALA A 214 37.74 8.07 3.21
CA ALA A 214 38.88 8.97 3.20
C ALA A 214 39.02 9.79 4.49
N ALA A 215 37.90 10.05 5.17
CA ALA A 215 37.85 10.75 6.45
C ALA A 215 37.95 9.82 7.68
N ASP A 216 38.10 8.51 7.47
CA ASP A 216 38.13 7.48 8.52
C ASP A 216 36.86 7.47 9.40
N ILE A 217 35.70 7.75 8.78
CA ILE A 217 34.40 7.80 9.46
C ILE A 217 33.69 6.46 9.28
N GLU A 218 33.56 5.71 10.37
CA GLU A 218 32.71 4.51 10.39
C GLU A 218 31.23 4.89 10.55
N VAL A 219 30.35 4.14 9.87
CA VAL A 219 28.90 4.33 9.92
C VAL A 219 28.21 3.04 10.37
N THR A 220 27.17 3.20 11.17
CA THR A 220 26.24 2.12 11.56
C THR A 220 25.11 1.95 10.56
N GLU A 221 24.75 3.02 9.86
CA GLU A 221 23.70 3.02 8.83
C GLU A 221 24.09 3.95 7.69
N LEU A 222 23.95 3.46 6.47
CA LEU A 222 24.05 4.23 5.24
C LEU A 222 22.98 3.68 4.29
N SER A 223 21.94 4.45 4.04
CA SER A 223 20.82 4.01 3.22
C SER A 223 20.37 5.11 2.27
N LEU A 224 19.91 4.70 1.09
CA LEU A 224 19.31 5.56 0.10
C LEU A 224 17.88 5.07 -0.10
N THR A 225 16.92 5.95 0.15
CA THR A 225 15.50 5.61 0.14
C THR A 225 14.74 6.53 -0.79
N LEU A 226 13.87 5.96 -1.62
CA LEU A 226 12.86 6.73 -2.35
C LEU A 226 11.95 7.48 -1.36
N PRO A 227 11.36 8.61 -1.77
CA PRO A 227 10.40 9.32 -0.94
C PRO A 227 9.20 8.43 -0.64
N SER A 228 8.51 8.74 0.45
CA SER A 228 7.27 8.04 0.80
C SER A 228 6.13 8.48 -0.13
N LEU A 229 5.09 7.65 -0.27
CA LEU A 229 3.88 8.09 -0.99
C LEU A 229 3.23 9.30 -0.31
N ASP A 230 3.38 9.48 1.01
CA ASP A 230 2.96 10.69 1.73
C ASP A 230 3.65 11.94 1.19
N GLU A 231 4.96 11.91 1.03
CA GLU A 231 5.73 13.01 0.44
C GLU A 231 5.31 13.26 -1.01
N VAL A 232 5.08 12.21 -1.80
CA VAL A 232 4.53 12.33 -3.15
C VAL A 232 3.18 13.04 -3.13
N PHE A 233 2.27 12.60 -2.27
CA PHE A 233 0.96 13.22 -2.14
C PHE A 233 1.07 14.69 -1.75
N PHE A 234 1.93 15.04 -0.78
CA PHE A 234 2.15 16.43 -0.39
C PHE A 234 2.71 17.30 -1.51
N THR A 235 3.67 16.79 -2.28
CA THR A 235 4.23 17.52 -3.43
C THR A 235 3.15 17.73 -4.49
N LEU A 236 2.46 16.67 -4.92
CA LEU A 236 1.45 16.73 -5.97
C LEU A 236 0.23 17.58 -5.59
N THR A 237 -0.12 17.64 -4.30
CA THR A 237 -1.24 18.46 -3.82
C THR A 237 -0.83 19.89 -3.47
N GLY A 238 0.41 20.10 -3.03
CA GLY A 238 1.02 21.41 -2.80
C GLY A 238 1.35 22.16 -4.10
N GLU A 239 1.64 21.43 -5.18
CA GLU A 239 1.93 21.95 -6.51
C GLU A 239 0.71 22.37 -7.31
N ARG A 240 -0.50 22.47 -6.74
CA ARG A 240 -1.68 23.07 -7.40
C ARG A 240 -1.56 24.57 -7.75
N ASN A 241 -0.34 25.09 -7.84
CA ASN A 241 0.01 26.30 -8.58
C ASN A 241 0.74 26.03 -9.91
N ARG A 242 0.97 24.78 -10.31
CA ARG A 242 1.51 24.38 -11.62
C ARG A 242 0.78 23.12 -12.12
N SER A 243 0.40 23.14 -13.40
CA SER A 243 -0.37 22.08 -14.04
C SER A 243 0.57 20.92 -14.41
N PHE A 244 0.10 19.67 -14.36
CA PHE A 244 0.85 18.51 -14.82
C PHE A 244 1.26 18.58 -16.31
N ALA A 245 0.58 19.40 -17.11
CA ALA A 245 0.98 19.69 -18.48
C ALA A 245 2.29 20.51 -18.59
N ASP A 246 2.77 21.08 -17.48
CA ASP A 246 4.01 21.86 -17.42
C ASP A 246 5.23 21.01 -16.97
N ILE A 247 5.00 19.83 -16.36
CA ILE A 247 6.06 18.96 -15.83
C ILE A 247 6.65 18.06 -16.93
N GLU A 248 5.84 17.62 -17.90
CA GLU A 248 6.34 16.87 -19.06
C GLU A 248 7.19 17.76 -20.00
N THR A 249 6.86 19.05 -20.12
CA THR A 249 7.57 20.00 -20.99
C THR A 249 8.95 20.40 -20.46
N GLU A 250 9.14 20.50 -19.14
CA GLU A 250 10.47 20.82 -18.58
C GLU A 250 11.47 19.66 -18.74
N ASN A 251 11.01 18.39 -18.72
CA ASN A 251 11.88 17.24 -18.94
C ASN A 251 12.28 17.05 -20.41
N GLU A 252 11.47 17.50 -21.38
CA GLU A 252 11.86 17.50 -22.79
C GLU A 252 12.78 18.68 -23.15
N GLU A 253 12.58 19.88 -22.58
CA GLU A 253 13.46 21.03 -22.84
C GLU A 253 14.84 20.91 -22.18
N ALA A 254 14.98 20.14 -21.08
CA ALA A 254 16.27 19.84 -20.47
C ALA A 254 17.11 18.79 -21.25
N SER A 255 16.53 18.14 -22.25
CA SER A 255 17.17 17.12 -23.11
C SER A 255 17.45 17.59 -24.54
N ALA A 256 17.18 18.86 -24.88
CA ALA A 256 17.43 19.46 -26.19
C ALA A 256 18.58 20.49 -26.16
#